data_AF-A0A961PPN8-F1
#
_entry.id   AF-A0A961PPN8-F1
#
_cell.length_a   1.000
_cell.length_b   1.000
_cell.length_c   1.000
_cell.angle_alpha   90.00
_cell.angle_beta   90.00
_cell.angle_gamma   90.00
#
_symmetry.space_group_name_H-M   'P 1'
#
loop_
_entity.id
_entity.type
_entity.pdbx_description
1 polymer ?
#
loop_
_entity_poly.entity_id
_entity_poly.type
_entity_poly.pdbx_seq_one_letter_code
_entity_poly.pdbx_strand_id
1 'polypeptide(L)' 'TVKVGELAENTLLTGLGSNSWYVGANIEGKPKVFMAYLGGAATYSDICKSVADDGYAGFRLVSPADA' A
#
# COMPACT_ATOMS: atom_id res chain seq x y z
N THR A 1 6.24 4.77 -9.16
CA THR A 1 5.58 4.06 -8.06
C THR A 1 4.53 4.95 -7.46
N VAL A 2 3.27 4.54 -7.45
CA VAL A 2 2.20 5.28 -6.77
C VAL A 2 2.34 5.05 -5.27
N LYS A 3 2.41 6.12 -4.47
CA LYS A 3 2.50 5.99 -3.02
C LYS A 3 1.12 5.95 -2.39
N VAL A 4 0.94 5.06 -1.42
CA VAL A 4 -0.33 4.87 -0.70
C VAL A 4 -0.86 6.18 -0.10
N GLY A 5 0.02 6.99 0.52
CA GLY A 5 -0.36 8.28 1.09
C GLY A 5 -0.95 9.25 0.07
N GLU A 6 -0.33 9.36 -1.10
CA GLU A 6 -0.76 10.27 -2.18
C GLU A 6 -2.14 9.89 -2.73
N LEU A 7 -2.44 8.59 -2.84
CA LEU A 7 -3.78 8.13 -3.22
C LEU A 7 -4.83 8.52 -2.18
N ALA A 8 -4.46 8.47 -0.90
CA ALA A 8 -5.37 8.68 0.21
C ALA A 8 -5.68 10.16 0.47
N GLU A 9 -4.74 11.08 0.14
CA GLU A 9 -4.94 12.53 0.22
C GLU A 9 -6.11 13.03 -0.66
N ASN A 10 -6.42 12.31 -1.74
CA ASN A 10 -7.52 12.65 -2.64
C ASN A 10 -8.88 12.08 -2.18
N THR A 11 -9.00 11.65 -0.92
CA THR A 11 -10.22 11.04 -0.37
C THR A 11 -10.58 11.63 0.98
N LEU A 12 -11.83 11.43 1.41
CA LEU A 12 -12.27 11.86 2.74
C LEU A 12 -11.72 10.98 3.88
N LEU A 13 -11.07 9.85 3.56
CA LEU A 13 -10.59 8.89 4.57
C LEU A 13 -9.41 9.43 5.38
N THR A 14 -8.68 10.42 4.85
CA THR A 14 -7.50 11.07 5.47
C THR A 14 -7.80 12.44 6.08
N GLY A 15 -9.03 12.96 5.93
CA GLY A 15 -9.40 14.29 6.41
C GLY A 15 -9.24 14.46 7.93
N LEU A 16 -9.04 15.72 8.37
CA LEU A 16 -8.68 16.13 9.73
C LEU A 16 -9.64 15.68 10.87
N GLY A 17 -10.79 15.07 10.56
CA GLY A 17 -11.72 14.48 11.51
C GLY A 17 -11.78 12.95 11.52
N SER A 18 -11.07 12.27 10.61
CA SER A 18 -11.10 10.80 10.49
C SER A 18 -10.21 10.16 11.56
N ASN A 19 -10.70 10.11 12.80
CA ASN A 19 -10.08 9.28 13.85
C ASN A 19 -10.55 7.83 13.70
N SER A 20 -10.11 7.20 12.62
CA SER A 20 -10.44 5.81 12.31
C SER A 20 -9.20 4.91 12.36
N TRP A 21 -9.45 3.61 12.37
CA TRP A 21 -8.39 2.61 12.28
C TRP A 21 -7.62 2.66 10.95
N TYR A 22 -8.21 3.21 9.88
CA TYR A 22 -7.55 3.38 8.57
C TYR A 22 -6.30 4.25 8.63
N VAL A 23 -6.30 5.22 9.55
CA VAL A 23 -5.15 6.11 9.81
C VAL A 23 -4.43 5.75 11.11
N GLY A 24 -4.77 4.62 11.75
CA GLY A 24 -4.15 4.19 13.01
C GLY A 24 -4.52 5.00 14.25
N ALA A 25 -5.56 5.85 14.19
CA ALA A 25 -5.95 6.71 15.30
C ALA A 25 -6.67 5.97 16.45
N ASN A 26 -6.92 4.67 16.30
CA ASN A 26 -7.62 3.83 17.29
C ASN A 26 -6.72 3.33 18.44
N ILE A 27 -5.41 3.56 18.39
CA ILE A 27 -4.44 3.13 19.41
C ILE A 27 -3.59 4.33 19.83
N GLU A 28 -3.52 4.59 21.13
CA GLU A 28 -2.67 5.66 21.68
C GLU A 28 -1.19 5.39 21.41
N GLY A 29 -0.44 6.42 21.02
CA GLY A 29 0.97 6.32 20.68
C GLY A 29 1.28 5.70 19.31
N LYS A 30 0.29 5.14 18.59
CA LYS A 30 0.50 4.60 17.24
C LYS A 30 0.71 5.75 16.23
N PRO A 31 1.71 5.65 15.33
CA PRO A 31 1.88 6.60 14.24
C PRO A 31 0.61 6.71 13.38
N LYS A 32 0.18 7.95 13.11
CA LYS A 32 -0.99 8.22 12.27
C LYS A 32 -0.60 8.26 10.80
N VAL A 33 -0.76 7.14 10.10
CA VAL A 33 -0.44 6.99 8.68
C VAL A 33 -1.55 6.22 7.97
N PHE A 34 -1.84 6.58 6.72
CA PHE A 34 -2.77 5.80 5.89
C PHE A 34 -2.07 4.56 5.32
N MET A 35 -2.67 3.39 5.49
CA MET A 35 -2.02 2.11 5.15
C MET A 35 -2.63 1.38 3.95
N ALA A 36 -3.88 1.67 3.58
CA ALA A 36 -4.57 0.92 2.53
C ALA A 36 -4.29 1.48 1.12
N TYR A 37 -4.10 0.62 0.13
CA TYR A 37 -4.05 1.04 -1.26
C TYR A 37 -5.47 1.33 -1.79
N LEU A 38 -5.73 2.56 -2.24
CA LEU A 38 -7.06 2.99 -2.69
C LEU A 38 -7.25 3.01 -4.21
N GLY A 39 -6.32 2.45 -5.00
CA GLY A 39 -6.47 2.37 -6.45
C GLY A 39 -7.50 1.35 -6.93
N GLY A 40 -8.13 0.59 -6.03
CA GLY A 40 -9.15 -0.41 -6.35
C GLY A 40 -8.57 -1.79 -6.70
N ALA A 41 -9.43 -2.81 -6.61
CA ALA A 41 -9.02 -4.22 -6.74
C ALA A 41 -8.57 -4.60 -8.17
N ALA A 42 -9.18 -4.02 -9.21
CA ALA A 42 -8.80 -4.26 -10.60
C ALA A 42 -7.38 -3.75 -10.87
N THR A 43 -7.13 -2.46 -10.60
CA THR A 43 -5.80 -1.85 -10.76
C THR A 43 -4.74 -2.54 -9.90
N TYR A 44 -5.08 -2.93 -8.66
CA TYR A 44 -4.17 -3.72 -7.84
C TYR A 44 -3.80 -5.06 -8.49
N SER A 45 -4.80 -5.77 -9.03
CA SER A 45 -4.59 -7.04 -9.73
C SER A 45 -3.72 -6.88 -10.98
N ASP A 46 -3.94 -5.81 -11.74
CA ASP A 46 -3.14 -5.48 -12.93
C ASP A 46 -1.68 -5.18 -12.56
N ILE A 47 -1.44 -4.43 -11.47
CA ILE A 47 -0.10 -4.17 -10.94
C ILE A 47 0.58 -5.48 -10.55
N CYS A 48 -0.11 -6.35 -9.80
CA CYS A 48 0.44 -7.65 -9.41
C CYS A 48 0.80 -8.51 -10.63
N LYS A 49 -0.07 -8.52 -11.64
CA LYS A 49 0.19 -9.23 -12.90
C LYS A 49 1.41 -8.68 -13.61
N SER A 50 1.52 -7.36 -13.77
CA SER A 50 2.68 -6.72 -14.40
C SER A 50 3.97 -7.08 -13.66
N VAL A 51 3.98 -7.00 -12.33
CA VAL A 51 5.17 -7.36 -11.53
C VAL A 51 5.58 -8.82 -11.77
N ALA A 52 4.63 -9.74 -11.85
CA ALA A 52 4.92 -11.15 -12.12
C ALA A 52 5.41 -11.38 -13.56
N ASP A 53 4.78 -10.76 -14.54
CA ASP A 53 5.17 -10.82 -15.96
C ASP A 53 6.58 -10.22 -16.18
N ASP A 54 6.95 -9.19 -15.41
CA ASP A 54 8.25 -8.52 -15.41
C ASP A 54 9.32 -9.24 -14.55
N GLY A 55 9.12 -10.53 -14.24
CA GLY A 55 10.10 -11.34 -13.51
C GLY A 55 10.23 -10.96 -12.04
N TYR A 56 9.13 -10.55 -11.40
CA TYR A 56 9.07 -10.07 -10.02
C TYR A 56 9.90 -8.81 -9.78
N ALA A 57 9.65 -7.78 -10.58
CA ALA A 57 10.29 -6.47 -10.44
C ALA A 57 10.24 -5.95 -8.99
N GLY A 58 11.38 -5.48 -8.49
CA GLY A 58 11.55 -5.02 -7.10
C GLY A 58 11.93 -6.11 -6.09
N PHE A 59 12.00 -7.37 -6.51
CA PHE A 59 12.49 -8.48 -5.68
C PHE A 59 13.88 -8.93 -6.13
N ARG A 60 14.68 -9.39 -5.16
CA ARG A 60 15.88 -10.20 -5.43
C ARG A 60 15.48 -11.67 -5.31
N LEU A 61 15.45 -12.37 -6.43
CA LEU A 61 15.21 -13.81 -6.44
C LEU A 61 16.52 -14.54 -6.12
N VAL A 62 16.49 -15.37 -5.08
CA VAL A 62 17.61 -16.23 -4.69
C VAL A 62 17.19 -17.68 -4.86
N SER A 63 18.06 -18.50 -5.46
CA SER A 63 17.81 -19.94 -5.45
C SER A 63 18.20 -20.51 -4.08
N PRO A 64 17.64 -21.66 -3.66
CA PRO A 64 18.06 -22.33 -2.44
C PRO A 64 19.55 -22.70 -2.41
N ALA A 65 20.21 -22.77 -3.56
CA ALA A 65 21.65 -23.03 -3.66
C ALA A 65 22.51 -21.77 -3.41
N ASP A 66 21.92 -20.57 -3.48
CA ASP A 66 22.57 -19.28 -3.26
C ASP A 66 22.37 -18.74 -1.81
N ALA A 67 21.75 -19.54 -0.94
CA ALA A 67 21.40 -19.18 0.44
C ALA A 67 22.52 -19.44 1.45
#